data_AF-A0A0F3QHM2-F1
#
_entry.id   AF-A0A0F3QHM2-F1
#
_cell.length_a   1.000
_cell.length_b   1.000
_cell.length_c   1.000
_cell.angle_alpha   90.00
_cell.angle_beta   90.00
_cell.angle_gamma   90.00
#
_symmetry.space_group_name_H-M   'P 1'
#
loop_
_entity.id
_entity.type
_entity.pdbx_description
1 polymer ?
#
loop_
_entity_poly.entity_id
_entity_poly.type
_entity_poly.pdbx_seq_one_letter_code
_entity_poly.pdbx_strand_id
1 'polypeptide(L)'
;MSNYIKYIGEISNEELENQNVFYVQNDTGEHCIFIKNSESIVGVDKPAYGGRIKYKTNVKLNFEDNKKSIFCHIIICSDKTNDTIEKFKVMYEYLFKKITKPLNDFEIQKLMISLSELFEKPYLGSIDSTRKGIYGELLFILKSLEHNSNLISKYHSNFYSKHDLEIDYKNRIEIKTSISQNRIHTFSHDQIFR
;
A
#
# COMPACT_ATOMS: atom_id res chain seq x y z
N MET A 1 -31.70 -9.78 6.46
CA MET A 1 -31.52 -8.34 6.73
C MET A 1 -30.23 -7.90 6.06
N SER A 2 -30.30 -7.08 5.03
CA SER A 2 -29.10 -6.50 4.39
C SER A 2 -28.52 -5.44 5.31
N ASN A 3 -27.34 -5.69 5.88
CA ASN A 3 -26.59 -4.72 6.69
C ASN A 3 -26.09 -3.59 5.77
N TYR A 4 -26.91 -2.57 5.57
CA TYR A 4 -26.47 -1.33 4.94
C TYR A 4 -25.63 -0.58 5.97
N ILE A 5 -24.32 -0.50 5.74
CA ILE A 5 -23.44 0.40 6.50
C ILE A 5 -23.63 1.79 5.92
N LYS A 6 -24.05 2.75 6.76
CA LYS A 6 -24.17 4.14 6.36
C LYS A 6 -22.81 4.81 6.55
N TYR A 7 -22.28 5.39 5.48
CA TYR A 7 -21.01 6.09 5.52
C TYR A 7 -21.26 7.59 5.57
N ILE A 8 -20.56 8.27 6.47
CA ILE A 8 -20.64 9.71 6.69
C ILE A 8 -19.49 10.38 5.92
N GLY A 9 -19.83 10.94 4.78
CA GLY A 9 -18.93 11.77 4.00
C GLY A 9 -19.72 12.55 2.98
N GLU A 10 -19.52 13.86 2.93
CA GLU A 10 -20.00 14.70 1.84
C GLU A 10 -19.12 14.45 0.61
N ILE A 11 -19.24 13.28 -0.02
CA ILE A 11 -18.60 13.05 -1.32
C ILE A 11 -19.49 13.70 -2.38
N SER A 12 -19.00 14.77 -2.99
CA SER A 12 -19.71 15.45 -4.07
C SER A 12 -19.80 14.59 -5.33
N ASN A 13 -20.74 14.92 -6.22
CA ASN A 13 -20.86 14.25 -7.52
C ASN A 13 -19.60 14.36 -8.38
N GLU A 14 -18.96 15.52 -8.33
CA GLU A 14 -17.72 15.77 -9.06
C GLU A 14 -16.59 14.85 -8.55
N GLU A 15 -16.48 14.69 -7.23
CA GLU A 15 -15.51 13.76 -6.64
C GLU A 15 -15.86 12.31 -6.99
N LEU A 16 -17.13 11.93 -6.92
CA LEU A 16 -17.60 10.60 -7.31
C LEU A 16 -17.28 10.27 -8.77
N GLU A 17 -17.24 11.24 -9.67
CA GLU A 17 -16.92 11.02 -11.08
C GLU A 17 -15.40 11.03 -11.32
N ASN A 18 -14.69 11.99 -10.72
CA ASN A 18 -13.30 12.27 -11.05
C ASN A 18 -12.27 11.55 -10.17
N GLN A 19 -12.65 11.05 -8.98
CA GLN A 19 -11.72 10.38 -8.07
C GLN A 19 -11.95 8.87 -8.06
N ASN A 20 -10.88 8.10 -7.89
CA ASN A 20 -10.97 6.64 -7.72
C ASN A 20 -10.87 6.21 -6.26
N VAL A 21 -10.42 7.10 -5.38
CA VAL A 21 -10.20 6.81 -3.98
C VAL A 21 -10.77 7.92 -3.12
N PHE A 22 -11.44 7.55 -2.04
CA PHE A 22 -12.11 8.46 -1.13
C PHE A 22 -11.70 8.15 0.30
N TYR A 23 -11.59 9.17 1.14
CA TYR A 23 -11.45 9.03 2.57
C TYR A 23 -12.73 9.50 3.25
N VAL A 24 -13.35 8.64 4.05
CA VAL A 24 -14.59 8.96 4.75
C VAL A 24 -14.57 8.40 6.18
N GLN A 25 -15.56 8.80 6.97
CA GLN A 25 -15.81 8.20 8.28
C GLN A 25 -17.15 7.47 8.24
N ASN A 26 -17.28 6.27 8.80
CA ASN A 26 -18.60 5.64 8.89
C ASN A 26 -19.42 6.19 10.06
N ASP A 27 -20.69 5.80 10.12
CA ASP A 27 -21.62 6.13 11.22
C ASP A 27 -21.15 5.69 12.62
N THR A 28 -20.30 4.66 12.69
CA THR A 28 -19.67 4.20 13.94
C THR A 28 -18.40 4.97 14.31
N GLY A 29 -18.01 5.96 13.50
CA GLY A 29 -16.82 6.79 13.68
C GLY A 29 -15.51 6.15 13.20
N GLU A 30 -15.55 5.01 12.49
CA GLU A 30 -14.36 4.38 11.92
C GLU A 30 -13.92 5.09 10.63
N HIS A 31 -12.61 5.32 10.50
CA HIS A 31 -12.04 5.90 9.30
C HIS A 31 -11.91 4.85 8.20
N CYS A 32 -12.37 5.20 7.01
CA CYS A 32 -12.50 4.31 5.87
C CYS A 32 -11.84 4.91 4.62
N ILE A 33 -11.20 4.06 3.84
CA ILE A 33 -10.72 4.39 2.49
C ILE A 33 -11.55 3.56 1.51
N PHE A 34 -12.22 4.22 0.57
CA PHE A 34 -12.90 3.57 -0.53
C PHE A 34 -12.04 3.62 -1.77
N ILE A 35 -11.97 2.53 -2.50
CA ILE A 35 -11.27 2.42 -3.78
C ILE A 35 -12.26 1.87 -4.79
N LYS A 36 -12.54 2.58 -5.88
CA LYS A 36 -13.47 2.12 -6.92
C LYS A 36 -13.05 0.75 -7.44
N ASN A 37 -14.01 -0.15 -7.58
CA ASN A 37 -13.82 -1.44 -8.23
C ASN A 37 -13.92 -1.26 -9.75
N SER A 38 -12.99 -1.85 -10.51
CA SER A 38 -13.10 -1.92 -11.97
C SER A 38 -14.19 -2.90 -12.43
N GLU A 39 -14.58 -3.85 -11.57
CA GLU A 39 -15.56 -4.88 -11.87
C GLU A 39 -16.89 -4.55 -11.16
N SER A 40 -17.98 -4.46 -11.93
CA SER A 40 -19.35 -4.28 -11.40
C SER A 40 -20.00 -5.63 -11.07
N ILE A 41 -19.24 -6.52 -10.44
CA ILE A 41 -19.71 -7.86 -10.07
C ILE A 41 -20.09 -7.78 -8.59
N VAL A 42 -21.11 -8.49 -8.10
CA VAL A 42 -21.38 -8.57 -6.66
C VAL A 42 -20.42 -9.60 -6.06
N GLY A 43 -19.39 -9.13 -5.36
CA GLY A 43 -18.41 -9.97 -4.68
C GLY A 43 -18.87 -10.41 -3.30
N VAL A 44 -18.38 -11.57 -2.86
CA VAL A 44 -18.58 -12.10 -1.51
C VAL A 44 -17.75 -11.26 -0.53
N ASP A 45 -18.37 -10.76 0.53
CA ASP A 45 -17.69 -10.15 1.69
C ASP A 45 -16.61 -11.12 2.21
N LYS A 46 -15.35 -10.85 1.89
CA LYS A 46 -14.20 -11.56 2.46
C LYS A 46 -13.44 -10.61 3.36
N PRO A 47 -13.79 -10.53 4.65
CA PRO A 47 -12.96 -9.84 5.61
C PRO A 47 -11.66 -10.63 5.73
N ALA A 48 -10.53 -10.04 5.36
CA ALA A 48 -9.25 -10.49 5.91
C ALA A 48 -8.75 -9.46 6.92
N TYR A 49 -8.24 -10.00 8.01
CA TYR A 49 -7.90 -9.26 9.22
C TYR A 49 -6.38 -9.13 9.28
N GLY A 50 -5.88 -7.91 9.07
CA GLY A 50 -4.47 -7.54 9.31
C GLY A 50 -4.31 -6.83 10.67
N GLY A 51 -4.95 -7.34 11.72
CA GLY A 51 -4.98 -6.69 13.04
C GLY A 51 -5.77 -5.36 13.06
N ARG A 52 -5.06 -4.22 13.00
CA ARG A 52 -5.63 -2.84 13.13
C ARG A 52 -6.32 -2.33 11.87
N ILE A 53 -6.29 -3.11 10.78
CA ILE A 53 -6.93 -2.81 9.50
C ILE A 53 -7.85 -3.97 9.15
N LYS A 54 -9.08 -3.65 8.75
CA LYS A 54 -10.02 -4.57 8.10
C LYS A 54 -10.16 -4.15 6.65
N TYR A 55 -10.34 -5.09 5.73
CA TYR A 55 -10.75 -4.73 4.38
C TYR A 55 -11.94 -5.56 3.91
N LYS A 56 -12.74 -4.97 3.03
CA LYS A 56 -13.86 -5.59 2.32
C LYS A 56 -13.65 -5.34 0.84
N THR A 57 -13.86 -6.37 0.04
CA THR A 57 -13.81 -6.23 -1.41
C THR A 57 -15.20 -6.05 -1.97
N ASN A 58 -15.32 -5.21 -3.00
CA ASN A 58 -16.47 -5.20 -3.89
C ASN A 58 -17.84 -4.91 -3.24
N VAL A 59 -17.85 -3.90 -2.36
CA VAL A 59 -19.03 -3.41 -1.66
C VAL A 59 -19.79 -2.41 -2.53
N LYS A 60 -21.10 -2.64 -2.72
CA LYS A 60 -21.99 -1.69 -3.38
C LYS A 60 -22.34 -0.55 -2.42
N LEU A 61 -21.97 0.67 -2.79
CA LEU A 61 -22.31 1.90 -2.08
C LEU A 61 -23.43 2.61 -2.83
N ASN A 62 -24.51 2.94 -2.10
CA ASN A 62 -25.63 3.72 -2.62
C ASN A 62 -25.53 5.14 -2.05
N PHE A 63 -25.50 6.14 -2.92
CA PHE A 63 -25.49 7.55 -2.52
C PHE A 63 -26.92 8.09 -2.62
N GLU A 64 -27.53 8.40 -1.46
CA GLU A 64 -28.96 8.76 -1.32
C GLU A 64 -29.36 9.92 -2.25
N ASP A 65 -28.49 10.91 -2.41
CA ASP A 65 -28.77 12.10 -3.23
C ASP A 65 -28.83 11.83 -4.74
N ASN A 66 -28.26 10.73 -5.23
CA ASN A 66 -27.94 10.59 -6.65
C ASN A 66 -28.58 9.40 -7.36
N LYS A 67 -29.24 8.48 -6.64
CA LYS A 67 -29.66 7.14 -7.17
C LYS A 67 -28.53 6.38 -7.88
N LYS A 68 -27.27 6.83 -7.74
CA LYS A 68 -26.08 6.22 -8.32
C LYS A 68 -25.52 5.25 -7.30
N SER A 69 -25.17 4.07 -7.78
CA SER A 69 -24.43 3.09 -7.00
C SER A 69 -23.07 2.84 -7.61
N ILE A 70 -22.04 2.79 -6.79
CA ILE A 70 -20.69 2.41 -7.20
C ILE A 70 -20.25 1.18 -6.41
N PHE A 71 -19.40 0.37 -7.02
CA PHE A 71 -18.74 -0.73 -6.34
C PHE A 71 -17.38 -0.26 -5.86
N CYS A 72 -17.04 -0.53 -4.59
CA CYS A 72 -15.80 -0.11 -3.97
C CYS A 72 -15.20 -1.23 -3.13
N HIS A 73 -13.87 -1.30 -3.12
CA HIS A 73 -13.13 -1.93 -2.02
C HIS A 73 -13.06 -0.95 -0.86
N ILE A 74 -13.21 -1.45 0.36
CA ILE A 74 -13.26 -0.63 1.57
C ILE A 74 -12.18 -1.10 2.52
N ILE A 75 -11.30 -0.20 2.92
CA ILE A 75 -10.29 -0.43 3.95
C ILE A 75 -10.71 0.37 5.18
N ILE A 76 -10.76 -0.27 6.34
CA ILE A 76 -11.29 0.29 7.58
C ILE A 76 -10.19 0.26 8.64
N CYS A 77 -9.92 1.42 9.25
CA CYS A 77 -9.11 1.52 10.45
C CYS A 77 -9.95 1.10 11.66
N SER A 78 -9.66 -0.06 12.24
CA SER A 78 -10.42 -0.60 13.38
C SER A 78 -9.99 -0.02 14.73
N ASP A 79 -8.81 0.58 14.79
CA ASP A 79 -8.25 1.24 15.97
C ASP A 79 -8.62 2.74 15.97
N LYS A 80 -9.11 3.24 17.10
CA LYS A 80 -9.59 4.63 17.29
C LYS A 80 -8.55 5.54 17.96
N THR A 81 -7.33 5.05 18.20
CA THR A 81 -6.26 5.89 18.76
C THR A 81 -5.78 6.93 17.76
N ASN A 82 -5.51 8.17 18.22
CA ASN A 82 -5.06 9.26 17.36
C ASN A 82 -3.79 8.91 16.57
N ASP A 83 -2.83 8.22 17.19
CA ASP A 83 -1.59 7.78 16.52
C ASP A 83 -1.89 6.83 15.34
N THR A 84 -2.76 5.84 15.53
CA THR A 84 -3.13 4.93 14.44
C THR A 84 -3.94 5.64 13.35
N ILE A 85 -4.84 6.56 13.72
CA ILE A 85 -5.62 7.36 12.77
C ILE A 85 -4.71 8.25 11.91
N GLU A 86 -3.73 8.92 12.51
CA GLU A 86 -2.76 9.74 11.77
C GLU A 86 -1.93 8.90 10.80
N LYS A 87 -1.44 7.73 11.23
CA LYS A 87 -0.77 6.78 10.33
C LYS A 87 -1.68 6.31 9.20
N PHE A 88 -2.96 6.10 9.48
CA PHE A 88 -3.96 5.73 8.47
C PHE A 88 -4.19 6.84 7.44
N LYS A 89 -4.26 8.11 7.87
CA LYS A 89 -4.31 9.27 6.96
C LYS A 89 -3.05 9.40 6.11
N VAL A 90 -1.87 9.17 6.68
CA VAL A 90 -0.61 9.16 5.93
C VAL A 90 -0.63 8.08 4.85
N MET A 91 -1.08 6.86 5.17
CA MET A 91 -1.25 5.82 4.14
C MET A 91 -2.24 6.24 3.05
N TYR A 92 -3.37 6.84 3.42
CA TYR A 92 -4.31 7.38 2.45
C TYR A 92 -3.63 8.38 1.49
N GLU A 93 -2.99 9.42 2.02
CA GLU A 93 -2.41 10.51 1.23
C GLU A 93 -1.26 10.06 0.32
N TYR A 94 -0.38 9.17 0.80
CA TYR A 94 0.84 8.81 0.09
C TYR A 94 0.73 7.53 -0.72
N LEU A 95 -0.13 6.59 -0.33
CA LEU A 95 -0.28 5.30 -1.00
C LEU A 95 -1.57 5.27 -1.83
N PHE A 96 -2.72 5.36 -1.18
CA PHE A 96 -3.99 5.07 -1.83
C PHE A 96 -4.45 6.19 -2.77
N LYS A 97 -4.23 7.46 -2.43
CA LYS A 97 -4.58 8.61 -3.27
C LYS A 97 -3.84 8.63 -4.62
N LYS A 98 -2.76 7.86 -4.76
CA LYS A 98 -2.02 7.69 -6.02
C LYS A 98 -2.64 6.68 -6.97
N ILE A 99 -3.70 5.98 -6.58
CA ILE A 99 -4.42 5.04 -7.43
C ILE A 99 -5.24 5.85 -8.46
N THR A 100 -4.75 5.90 -9.69
CA THR A 100 -5.34 6.67 -10.80
C THR A 100 -6.37 5.91 -11.62
N LYS A 101 -6.54 4.60 -11.37
CA LYS A 101 -7.53 3.75 -12.02
C LYS A 101 -8.26 2.89 -10.97
N PRO A 102 -9.52 2.50 -11.20
CA PRO A 102 -10.19 1.49 -10.39
C PRO A 102 -9.37 0.19 -10.33
N LEU A 103 -9.46 -0.53 -9.20
CA LEU A 103 -8.74 -1.80 -8.98
C LEU A 103 -9.72 -2.98 -9.00
N ASN A 104 -9.32 -4.12 -9.56
CA ASN A 104 -10.09 -5.36 -9.39
C ASN A 104 -9.78 -6.06 -8.05
N ASP A 105 -10.56 -7.10 -7.74
CA ASP A 105 -10.45 -7.88 -6.50
C ASP A 105 -9.04 -8.48 -6.32
N PHE A 106 -8.38 -8.90 -7.40
CA PHE A 106 -7.04 -9.48 -7.36
C PHE A 106 -5.96 -8.43 -7.06
N GLU A 107 -6.03 -7.27 -7.72
CA GLU A 107 -5.10 -6.15 -7.54
C GLU A 107 -5.15 -5.63 -6.09
N ILE A 108 -6.34 -5.45 -5.52
CA ILE A 108 -6.47 -5.00 -4.13
C ILE A 108 -6.01 -6.06 -3.14
N GLN A 109 -6.32 -7.34 -3.37
CA GLN A 109 -5.83 -8.43 -2.51
C GLN A 109 -4.31 -8.49 -2.50
N LYS A 110 -3.68 -8.38 -3.68
CA LYS A 110 -2.22 -8.33 -3.79
C LYS A 110 -1.65 -7.13 -3.03
N LEU A 111 -2.25 -5.94 -3.17
CA LEU A 111 -1.83 -4.75 -2.43
C LEU A 111 -1.94 -4.96 -0.91
N MET A 112 -3.05 -5.51 -0.43
CA MET A 112 -3.25 -5.77 1.00
C MET A 112 -2.26 -6.81 1.53
N ILE A 113 -1.98 -7.87 0.78
CA ILE A 113 -0.95 -8.86 1.14
C ILE A 113 0.43 -8.18 1.23
N SER A 114 0.82 -7.38 0.24
CA SER A 114 2.11 -6.68 0.26
C SER A 114 2.23 -5.69 1.42
N LEU A 115 1.15 -4.99 1.76
CA LEU A 115 1.11 -4.12 2.94
C LEU A 115 1.25 -4.95 4.23
N SER A 116 0.47 -6.03 4.35
CA SER A 116 0.61 -6.96 5.47
C SER A 116 2.03 -7.51 5.57
N GLU A 117 2.66 -7.95 4.49
CA GLU A 117 4.05 -8.43 4.53
C GLU A 117 5.05 -7.36 4.99
N LEU A 118 4.84 -6.10 4.59
CA LEU A 118 5.67 -4.97 5.01
C LEU A 118 5.53 -4.67 6.51
N PHE A 119 4.32 -4.83 7.06
CA PHE A 119 4.00 -4.48 8.45
C PHE A 119 4.07 -5.66 9.42
N GLU A 120 3.70 -6.86 8.99
CA GLU A 120 3.55 -8.06 9.81
C GLU A 120 4.87 -8.77 10.04
N LYS A 121 5.84 -8.80 9.10
CA LYS A 121 7.06 -9.63 9.20
C LYS A 121 7.71 -9.54 10.60
N PRO A 122 7.49 -10.55 11.48
CA PRO A 122 8.21 -10.70 12.73
C PRO A 122 9.24 -11.80 12.47
N TYR A 123 10.27 -11.49 11.68
CA TYR A 123 11.30 -12.46 11.31
C TYR A 123 12.54 -12.24 12.18
N LEU A 124 12.65 -12.99 13.27
CA LEU A 124 13.86 -13.52 13.93
C LEU A 124 15.18 -12.71 13.81
N GLY A 125 15.10 -11.38 13.90
CA GLY A 125 16.20 -10.43 13.80
C GLY A 125 15.66 -9.03 14.07
N SER A 126 16.51 -8.10 14.51
CA SER A 126 16.08 -6.75 14.91
C SER A 126 15.28 -6.09 13.78
N ILE A 127 13.98 -5.90 13.98
CA ILE A 127 13.03 -5.24 13.05
C ILE A 127 13.65 -3.99 12.39
N ASP A 128 14.48 -3.29 13.15
CA ASP A 128 15.19 -2.09 12.73
C ASP A 128 16.14 -2.32 11.56
N SER A 129 16.88 -3.44 11.50
CA SER A 129 17.89 -3.65 10.44
C SER A 129 17.25 -3.86 9.07
N THR A 130 16.19 -4.67 9.01
CA THR A 130 15.47 -4.93 7.75
C THR A 130 14.73 -3.69 7.28
N ARG A 131 14.05 -2.98 8.20
CA ARG A 131 13.40 -1.70 7.87
C ARG A 131 14.41 -0.66 7.41
N LYS A 132 15.58 -0.57 8.06
CA LYS A 132 16.67 0.32 7.63
C LYS A 132 17.11 0.01 6.20
N GLY A 133 17.31 -1.26 5.86
CA GLY A 133 17.66 -1.70 4.50
C GLY A 133 16.63 -1.23 3.48
N ILE A 134 15.36 -1.61 3.67
CA ILE A 134 14.25 -1.24 2.79
C ILE A 134 14.12 0.29 2.65
N TYR A 135 14.24 1.03 3.76
CA TYR A 135 14.17 2.50 3.69
C TYR A 135 15.32 3.11 2.88
N GLY A 136 16.52 2.54 2.94
CA GLY A 136 17.62 3.02 2.10
C GLY A 136 17.44 2.67 0.64
N GLU A 137 16.94 1.48 0.33
CA GLU A 137 16.59 1.08 -1.03
C GLU A 137 15.56 2.05 -1.64
N LEU A 138 14.49 2.34 -0.90
CA LEU A 138 13.46 3.30 -1.32
C LEU A 138 14.01 4.72 -1.46
N LEU A 139 14.85 5.17 -0.52
CA LEU A 139 15.48 6.49 -0.59
C LEU A 139 16.39 6.63 -1.81
N PHE A 140 17.16 5.58 -2.12
CA PHE A 140 18.01 5.53 -3.30
C PHE A 140 17.19 5.63 -4.59
N ILE A 141 16.10 4.86 -4.69
CA ILE A 141 15.19 4.91 -5.85
C ILE A 141 14.61 6.32 -5.98
N LEU A 142 14.09 6.91 -4.90
CA LEU A 142 13.55 8.27 -4.91
C LEU A 142 14.57 9.30 -5.39
N LYS A 143 15.82 9.23 -4.91
CA LYS A 143 16.89 10.11 -5.40
C LYS A 143 17.27 9.87 -6.85
N SER A 144 17.25 8.62 -7.32
CA SER A 144 17.50 8.35 -8.74
C SER A 144 16.45 8.98 -9.66
N LEU A 145 15.19 9.07 -9.21
CA LEU A 145 14.11 9.70 -9.96
C LEU A 145 14.31 11.23 -10.10
N GLU A 146 14.85 11.91 -9.08
CA GLU A 146 15.21 13.33 -9.15
C GLU A 146 16.28 13.60 -10.25
N HIS A 147 17.08 12.59 -10.59
CA HIS A 147 18.10 12.66 -11.64
C HIS A 147 17.65 12.05 -12.98
N ASN A 148 16.33 11.95 -13.22
CA ASN A 148 15.73 11.37 -14.43
C ASN A 148 16.15 9.92 -14.73
N SER A 149 16.63 9.18 -13.73
CA SER A 149 16.95 7.75 -13.85
C SER A 149 15.77 6.92 -13.36
N ASN A 150 15.01 6.32 -14.27
CA ASN A 150 13.87 5.48 -13.90
C ASN A 150 14.32 4.06 -13.49
N LEU A 151 14.90 3.96 -12.28
CA LEU A 151 15.42 2.70 -11.74
C LEU A 151 14.35 1.80 -11.12
N ILE A 152 13.12 2.29 -10.93
CA ILE A 152 12.05 1.51 -10.28
C ILE A 152 11.72 0.24 -11.06
N SER A 153 11.80 0.29 -12.39
CA SER A 153 11.57 -0.85 -13.28
C SER A 153 12.65 -1.93 -13.19
N LYS A 154 13.79 -1.61 -12.56
CA LYS A 154 14.96 -2.48 -12.40
C LYS A 154 15.05 -3.10 -11.00
N TYR A 155 14.14 -2.71 -10.11
CA TYR A 155 14.10 -3.20 -8.73
C TYR A 155 13.60 -4.63 -8.67
N HIS A 156 14.36 -5.50 -8.03
CA HIS A 156 14.05 -6.91 -7.93
C HIS A 156 12.97 -7.16 -6.88
N SER A 157 11.88 -7.81 -7.29
CA SER A 157 10.86 -8.29 -6.35
C SER A 157 11.28 -9.57 -5.60
N ASN A 158 12.40 -10.19 -5.99
CA ASN A 158 12.91 -11.42 -5.38
C ASN A 158 13.88 -11.09 -4.24
N PHE A 159 13.43 -11.30 -3.00
CA PHE A 159 14.24 -11.11 -1.79
C PHE A 159 15.48 -12.01 -1.72
N TYR A 160 15.52 -13.12 -2.45
CA TYR A 160 16.70 -14.00 -2.54
C TYR A 160 17.73 -13.54 -3.57
N SER A 161 17.47 -12.42 -4.26
CA SER A 161 18.46 -11.85 -5.16
C SER A 161 19.65 -11.32 -4.37
N LYS A 162 20.83 -11.38 -4.97
CA LYS A 162 22.09 -10.95 -4.35
C LYS A 162 22.38 -9.46 -4.50
N HIS A 163 21.45 -8.75 -5.16
CA HIS A 163 21.47 -7.36 -5.56
C HIS A 163 20.03 -6.82 -5.60
N ASP A 164 19.87 -5.52 -5.35
CA ASP A 164 18.54 -4.88 -5.30
C ASP A 164 18.06 -4.40 -6.68
N LEU A 165 19.00 -3.98 -7.55
CA LEU A 165 18.70 -3.47 -8.90
C LEU A 165 19.55 -4.16 -9.96
N GLU A 166 18.93 -4.59 -11.05
CA GLU A 166 19.61 -5.07 -12.26
C GLU A 166 19.42 -4.07 -13.39
N ILE A 167 20.43 -3.22 -13.63
CA ILE A 167 20.37 -2.20 -14.67
C ILE A 167 20.40 -2.87 -16.04
N ASP A 168 21.36 -3.79 -16.21
CA ASP A 168 21.54 -4.66 -17.36
C ASP A 168 22.34 -5.93 -16.98
N TYR A 169 22.68 -6.77 -17.96
CA TYR A 169 23.38 -8.03 -17.74
C TYR A 169 24.78 -7.89 -17.12
N LYS A 170 25.40 -6.71 -17.17
CA LYS A 170 26.72 -6.38 -16.62
C LYS A 170 26.63 -5.51 -15.37
N ASN A 171 25.64 -4.62 -15.29
CA ASN A 171 25.56 -3.59 -14.27
C ASN A 171 24.45 -3.90 -13.26
N ARG A 172 24.84 -4.00 -11.98
CA ARG A 172 23.95 -4.26 -10.85
C ARG A 172 24.27 -3.33 -9.70
N ILE A 173 23.27 -3.06 -8.89
CA ILE A 173 23.41 -2.21 -7.70
C ILE A 173 22.90 -3.01 -6.49
N GLU A 174 23.76 -3.10 -5.49
CA GLU A 174 23.45 -3.55 -4.13
C GLU A 174 23.47 -2.31 -3.24
N ILE A 175 22.40 -2.09 -2.50
CA ILE A 175 22.18 -0.93 -1.64
C ILE A 175 22.34 -1.40 -0.20
N LYS A 176 23.37 -0.88 0.48
CA LYS A 176 23.61 -1.18 1.90
C LYS A 176 23.45 0.08 2.73
N THR A 177 22.64 -0.01 3.77
CA THR A 177 22.40 1.11 4.70
C THR A 177 23.17 0.96 6.00
N SER A 178 23.61 2.07 6.56
CA SER A 178 24.14 2.15 7.92
C SER A 178 23.68 3.44 8.61
N ILE A 179 23.46 3.36 9.92
CA ILE A 179 23.34 4.54 10.80
C ILE A 179 24.65 4.83 11.55
N SER A 180 25.59 3.89 11.54
CA SER A 180 26.90 4.02 12.17
C SER A 180 27.87 4.66 11.19
N GLN A 181 28.59 5.68 11.67
CA GLN A 181 29.67 6.34 10.93
C GLN A 181 30.87 5.41 10.67
N ASN A 182 31.03 4.37 11.49
CA ASN A 182 32.20 3.47 11.44
C ASN A 182 31.87 2.10 10.82
N ARG A 183 30.74 1.97 10.11
CA ARG A 183 30.35 0.69 9.51
C ARG A 183 31.22 0.38 8.30
N ILE A 184 31.89 -0.76 8.34
CA ILE A 184 32.55 -1.36 7.17
C ILE A 184 31.54 -2.30 6.50
N HIS A 185 31.22 -2.04 5.24
CA HIS A 185 30.36 -2.90 4.43
C HIS A 185 31.20 -3.99 3.77
N THR A 186 30.81 -5.25 3.97
CA THR A 186 31.43 -6.40 3.32
C THR A 186 30.52 -6.93 2.22
N PHE A 187 31.13 -7.44 1.16
CA PHE A 187 30.46 -8.15 0.07
C PHE A 187 30.99 -9.58 0.06
N SER A 188 30.12 -10.57 -0.12
CA SER A 188 30.62 -11.94 -0.34
C SER A 188 31.16 -12.06 -1.76
N HIS A 189 32.13 -12.96 -1.97
CA HIS A 189 32.64 -13.26 -3.32
C HIS A 189 31.51 -13.64 -4.28
N ASP A 190 30.51 -14.36 -3.77
CA ASP A 190 29.32 -14.77 -4.52
C ASP A 190 28.41 -13.61 -4.93
N GLN A 191 28.52 -12.43 -4.31
CA GLN A 191 27.84 -11.20 -4.76
C GLN A 191 28.61 -10.50 -5.89
N ILE A 192 29.93 -10.71 -5.95
CA ILE A 192 30.83 -10.06 -6.92
C ILE A 192 30.91 -10.89 -8.21
N PHE A 193 30.95 -12.22 -8.08
CA PHE A 193 31.10 -13.15 -9.19
C PHE A 193 29.79 -13.86 -9.51
N ARG A 194 29.54 -14.06 -10.81
CA ARG A 194 28.32 -14.69 -11.33
C ARG A 194 28.46 -16.20 -11.34
#